data_AF-A0A2H5N365-F1
#
_entry.id   AF-A0A2H5N365-F1
#
_cell.length_a   1.000
_cell.length_b   1.000
_cell.length_c   1.000
_cell.angle_alpha   90.00
_cell.angle_beta   90.00
_cell.angle_gamma   90.00
#
_symmetry.space_group_name_H-M   'P 1'
#
loop_
_entity.id
_entity.type
_entity.pdbx_description
1 polymer ?
#
loop_
_entity_poly.entity_id
_entity_poly.type
_entity_poly.pdbx_seq_one_letter_code
_entity_poly.pdbx_strand_id
1 'polypeptide(L)'
;MVESFLALEKLMEKLGSRAFEELLLFYCVKNDAEKLKETLTVVKCVVLDAEEKQVHNHQLRDWLEKLKDACYDAEDLLDDFEVQALRR
;
A
#
# COMPACT_ATOMS: atom_id res chain seq x y z
N MET A 1 10.81 -7.33 -13.64
CA MET A 1 11.07 -6.99 -12.23
C MET A 1 9.74 -6.51 -11.68
N VAL A 2 9.25 -7.04 -10.56
CA VAL A 2 7.87 -6.86 -10.04
C VAL A 2 7.82 -5.84 -8.89
N GLU A 3 8.52 -4.71 -9.05
CA GLU A 3 8.77 -3.79 -7.92
C GLU A 3 7.50 -3.15 -7.37
N SER A 4 6.56 -2.75 -8.22
CA SER A 4 5.31 -2.13 -7.81
C SER A 4 4.39 -3.14 -7.12
N PHE A 5 4.44 -4.40 -7.55
CA PHE A 5 3.75 -5.50 -6.84
C PHE A 5 4.29 -5.67 -5.41
N LEU A 6 5.62 -5.68 -5.24
CA LEU A 6 6.25 -5.84 -3.92
C LEU A 6 5.97 -4.64 -2.99
N ALA A 7 5.99 -3.42 -3.53
CA ALA A 7 5.63 -2.22 -2.77
C ALA A 7 4.17 -2.28 -2.30
N LEU A 8 3.26 -2.74 -3.16
CA LEU A 8 1.86 -2.93 -2.79
C LEU A 8 1.68 -4.02 -1.72
N GLU A 9 2.41 -5.15 -1.81
CA GLU A 9 2.37 -6.20 -0.79
C GLU A 9 2.84 -5.70 0.57
N LYS A 10 3.96 -4.98 0.61
CA LYS A 10 4.52 -4.46 1.85
C LYS A 10 3.58 -3.44 2.52
N LEU A 11 2.94 -2.56 1.75
CA LEU A 11 1.90 -1.66 2.27
C LEU A 11 0.71 -2.45 2.86
N MET A 12 0.25 -3.50 2.17
CA MET A 12 -0.84 -4.35 2.68
C MET A 12 -0.48 -5.06 3.98
N GLU A 13 0.76 -5.54 4.11
CA GLU A 13 1.28 -6.15 5.35
C GLU A 13 1.25 -5.14 6.51
N LYS A 14 1.71 -3.91 6.29
CA LYS A 14 1.65 -2.84 7.30
C LYS A 14 0.22 -2.48 7.69
N LEU A 15 -0.68 -2.37 6.72
CA LEU A 15 -2.10 -2.13 7.02
C LEU A 15 -2.70 -3.30 7.84
N GLY A 16 -2.21 -4.52 7.66
CA GLY A 16 -2.57 -5.69 8.47
C GLY A 16 -1.84 -5.77 9.82
N SER A 17 -0.97 -4.82 10.16
CA SER A 17 -0.18 -4.88 11.39
C SER A 17 -1.06 -4.60 12.61
N ARG A 18 -0.68 -5.22 13.73
CA ARG A 18 -1.35 -5.00 15.02
C ARG A 18 -1.25 -3.55 15.48
N ALA A 19 -0.12 -2.89 15.22
CA ALA A 19 0.08 -1.49 15.57
C ALA A 19 -0.93 -0.59 14.82
N PHE A 20 -1.19 -0.89 13.54
CA PHE A 20 -2.20 -0.19 12.77
C PHE A 20 -3.62 -0.48 13.27
N GLU A 21 -3.96 -1.74 13.59
CA GLU A 21 -5.26 -2.08 14.17
C GLU A 21 -5.53 -1.34 15.50
N GLU A 22 -4.52 -1.22 16.36
CA GLU A 22 -4.61 -0.47 17.62
C GLU A 22 -4.81 1.04 17.37
N LEU A 23 -4.23 1.62 16.32
CA LEU A 23 -4.48 3.01 15.90
C LEU A 23 -5.90 3.22 15.37
N LEU A 24 -6.46 2.25 14.63
CA LEU A 24 -7.83 2.32 14.14
C LEU A 24 -8.87 2.34 15.25
N LEU A 25 -8.55 1.83 16.44
CA LEU A 25 -9.41 1.91 17.62
C LEU A 25 -9.51 3.33 18.20
N PHE A 26 -8.54 4.21 17.90
CA PHE A 26 -8.46 5.56 18.44
C PHE A 26 -8.97 6.67 17.49
N TYR A 27 -9.15 6.41 16.19
CA TYR A 27 -9.32 7.47 15.18
C TYR A 27 -10.50 7.29 14.21
N CYS A 28 -10.94 8.40 13.61
CA CYS A 28 -12.02 8.44 12.60
C CYS A 28 -11.66 7.79 11.24
N VAL A 29 -10.44 7.30 11.08
CA VAL A 29 -9.89 6.81 9.80
C VAL A 29 -10.13 5.32 9.55
N LYS A 30 -10.78 4.61 10.48
CA LYS A 30 -11.06 3.16 10.36
C LYS A 30 -11.75 2.78 9.05
N ASN A 31 -12.83 3.48 8.70
CA ASN A 31 -13.56 3.19 7.47
C ASN A 31 -12.70 3.43 6.22
N ASP A 32 -11.87 4.46 6.22
CA ASP A 32 -11.03 4.78 5.07
C ASP A 32 -9.88 3.78 4.93
N ALA A 33 -9.34 3.30 6.05
CA ALA A 33 -8.32 2.26 6.07
C ALA A 33 -8.86 0.89 5.62
N GLU A 34 -10.08 0.50 6.05
CA GLU A 34 -10.74 -0.72 5.57
C GLU A 34 -11.01 -0.64 4.06
N LYS A 35 -11.51 0.49 3.56
CA LYS A 35 -11.69 0.73 2.12
C LYS A 35 -10.37 0.67 1.35
N LEU A 36 -9.29 1.21 1.93
CA LEU A 36 -7.96 1.14 1.32
C LEU A 36 -7.48 -0.31 1.19
N LYS A 37 -7.65 -1.13 2.24
CA LYS A 37 -7.33 -2.57 2.19
C LYS A 37 -8.11 -3.30 1.09
N GLU A 38 -9.43 -3.06 1.00
CA GLU A 38 -10.27 -3.66 -0.05
C GLU A 38 -9.81 -3.25 -1.44
N THR A 39 -9.53 -1.96 -1.62
CA THR A 39 -9.06 -1.41 -2.91
C THR A 39 -7.72 -2.03 -3.31
N LEU A 40 -6.75 -2.08 -2.40
CA LEU A 40 -5.43 -2.65 -2.66
C LEU A 40 -5.50 -4.15 -2.99
N THR A 41 -6.43 -4.88 -2.38
CA THR A 41 -6.67 -6.30 -2.70
C THR A 41 -7.12 -6.48 -4.15
N VAL A 42 -8.00 -5.62 -4.65
CA VAL A 42 -8.43 -5.63 -6.06
C VAL A 42 -7.28 -5.25 -6.99
N VAL A 43 -6.54 -4.19 -6.63
CA VAL A 43 -5.42 -3.68 -7.43
C VAL A 43 -4.28 -4.71 -7.53
N LYS A 44 -4.02 -5.49 -6.49
CA LYS A 44 -2.95 -6.51 -6.44
C LYS A 44 -2.99 -7.47 -7.63
N CYS A 45 -4.17 -7.99 -7.96
CA CYS A 45 -4.35 -8.92 -9.08
C CYS A 45 -4.02 -8.25 -10.42
N VAL A 46 -4.41 -6.97 -10.58
CA VAL A 46 -4.19 -6.22 -11.83
C VAL A 46 -2.73 -5.81 -12.00
N VAL A 47 -2.05 -5.48 -10.89
CA VAL A 47 -0.64 -5.08 -10.89
C VAL A 47 0.26 -6.23 -11.33
N LEU A 48 0.00 -7.46 -10.89
CA LEU A 48 0.79 -8.61 -11.30
C LEU A 48 0.77 -8.80 -12.83
N ASP A 49 -0.43 -8.77 -13.41
CA ASP A 49 -0.61 -8.84 -14.87
C ASP A 49 0.03 -7.64 -15.60
N ALA A 50 0.01 -6.46 -14.97
CA ALA A 50 0.56 -5.25 -15.52
C ALA A 50 2.10 -5.29 -15.56
N GLU A 51 2.74 -5.81 -14.52
CA GLU A 51 4.19 -5.92 -14.40
C GLU A 51 4.79 -6.79 -15.51
N GLU A 52 4.09 -7.84 -15.95
CA GLU A 52 4.49 -8.67 -17.09
C GLU A 52 4.37 -7.92 -18.42
N LYS A 53 3.31 -7.11 -18.57
CA LYS A 53 2.98 -6.42 -19.82
C LYS A 53 3.74 -5.11 -20.01
N GLN A 54 4.36 -4.55 -18.96
CA GLN A 54 5.00 -3.23 -19.01
C GLN A 54 6.21 -3.17 -19.93
N VAL A 55 6.87 -4.31 -20.20
CA VAL A 55 8.13 -4.39 -20.96
C VAL A 55 8.01 -3.73 -22.33
N HIS A 56 6.81 -3.78 -22.92
CA HIS A 56 6.51 -3.20 -24.23
C HIS A 56 5.47 -2.08 -24.18
N ASN A 57 5.12 -1.60 -22.98
CA ASN A 57 4.08 -0.60 -22.79
C ASN A 57 4.55 0.52 -21.85
N HIS A 58 5.00 1.62 -22.45
CA HIS A 58 5.48 2.80 -21.71
C HIS A 58 4.42 3.40 -20.79
N GLN A 59 3.15 3.45 -21.21
CA GLN A 59 2.07 3.98 -20.36
C GLN A 59 1.89 3.11 -19.11
N LEU A 60 1.96 1.80 -19.28
CA LEU A 60 1.81 0.86 -18.17
C LEU A 60 2.97 0.98 -17.18
N ARG A 61 4.20 1.16 -17.68
CA ARG A 61 5.37 1.42 -16.85
C ARG A 61 5.20 2.70 -16.03
N ASP A 62 4.77 3.80 -16.66
CA ASP A 62 4.55 5.07 -15.96
C ASP A 62 3.45 4.96 -14.89
N TRP A 63 2.42 4.15 -15.13
CA TRP A 63 1.35 3.90 -14.14
C TRP A 63 1.84 3.06 -12.97
N LEU A 64 2.65 2.03 -13.23
CA LEU A 64 3.26 1.18 -12.21
C LEU A 64 4.25 1.96 -11.34
N GLU A 65 5.03 2.88 -11.93
CA GLU A 65 5.96 3.74 -11.20
C GLU A 65 5.21 4.67 -10.24
N LYS A 66 4.15 5.33 -10.71
CA LYS A 66 3.30 6.19 -9.85
C LYS A 66 2.61 5.41 -8.74
N LEU A 67 2.18 4.19 -9.02
CA LEU A 67 1.60 3.33 -7.99
C LEU A 67 2.64 2.98 -6.93
N LYS A 68 3.87 2.65 -7.35
CA LYS A 68 4.98 2.34 -6.44
C LYS A 68 5.28 3.53 -5.52
N ASP A 69 5.39 4.73 -6.09
CA ASP A 69 5.63 5.96 -5.33
C ASP A 69 4.52 6.21 -4.30
N ALA A 70 3.25 6.07 -4.70
CA ALA A 70 2.12 6.20 -3.79
C ALA A 70 2.11 5.13 -2.68
N CYS A 71 2.58 3.91 -2.96
CA CYS A 71 2.74 2.89 -1.93
C CYS A 71 3.82 3.28 -0.91
N TYR A 72 4.96 3.81 -1.36
CA TYR A 72 6.01 4.28 -0.45
C TYR A 72 5.55 5.47 0.40
N ASP A 73 4.88 6.47 -0.19
CA ASP A 73 4.32 7.60 0.57
C ASP A 73 3.36 7.13 1.68
N ALA A 74 2.52 6.14 1.38
CA ALA A 74 1.61 5.56 2.36
C ALA A 74 2.34 4.73 3.43
N GLU A 75 3.37 3.97 3.04
CA GLU A 75 4.19 3.21 3.98
C GLU A 75 4.94 4.09 4.97
N ASP A 76 5.50 5.22 4.51
CA ASP A 76 6.21 6.19 5.35
C ASP A 76 5.26 6.83 6.35
N LEU A 77 4.04 7.18 5.92
CA LEU A 77 3.00 7.69 6.80
C LEU A 77 2.62 6.66 7.89
N LEU A 78 2.49 5.38 7.51
CA LEU A 78 2.19 4.31 8.48
C LEU A 78 3.34 4.10 9.47
N ASP A 79 4.60 4.18 9.03
CA ASP A 79 5.76 4.08 9.93
C ASP A 79 5.77 5.19 10.97
N ASP A 80 5.46 6.42 10.57
CA ASP A 80 5.34 7.56 11.50
C ASP A 80 4.27 7.30 12.57
N PHE A 81 3.14 6.70 12.19
CA PHE A 81 2.09 6.33 13.12
C PHE A 81 2.52 5.20 14.07
N GLU A 82 3.18 4.16 13.57
CA GLU A 82 3.69 3.05 14.40
C GLU A 82 4.71 3.56 15.43
N VAL A 83 5.63 4.46 15.02
CA VAL A 83 6.59 5.10 15.93
C VAL A 83 5.88 5.92 17.01
N GLN A 84 4.81 6.64 16.66
CA GLN A 84 4.02 7.38 17.65
C GLN A 84 3.26 6.47 18.61
N ALA A 85 2.71 5.35 18.12
CA ALA A 85 2.02 4.36 18.95
C ALA A 85 2.97 3.73 19.99
N LEU A 86 4.21 3.42 19.60
CA LEU A 86 5.23 2.84 20.50
C LEU A 86 5.74 3.80 21.59
N ARG A 87 5.57 5.11 21.40
CA ARG A 87 6.00 6.15 22.36
C ARG A 87 4.98 6.45 23.45
N ARG A 88 3.81 5.82 23.40
CA ARG A 88 2.69 6.01 24.33
C ARG A 88 2.58 4.85 25.31
#